data_AF-A0AAU9LU89-F1
#
_entry.id   AF-A0AAU9LU89-F1
#
_cell.length_a   1.000
_cell.length_b   1.000
_cell.length_c   1.000
_cell.angle_alpha   90.00
_cell.angle_beta   90.00
_cell.angle_gamma   90.00
#
_symmetry.space_group_name_H-M   'P 1'
#
loop_
_entity.id
_entity.type
_entity.pdbx_description
1 polymer ?
#
loop_
_entity_poly.entity_id
_entity_poly.type
_entity_poly.pdbx_seq_one_letter_code
_entity_poly.pdbx_strand_id
1 'polypeptide(L)' 'MSDKRNIQDQKRRLLGEKYELRRKLYKAFSKDTDLPNDVREKHRCKLADLPRNSSFTRVTNRVLVVSSSQFENKI' A
#
# COMPACT_ATOMS: atom_id res chain seq x y z
N MET A 1 -12.57 -5.50 19.52
CA MET A 1 -12.06 -4.25 18.86
C MET A 1 -10.77 -4.43 18.06
N SER A 2 -10.06 -5.57 18.14
CA SER A 2 -8.80 -5.78 17.40
C SER A 2 -9.01 -6.18 15.93
N ASP A 3 -10.04 -6.99 15.66
CA ASP A 3 -10.20 -7.66 14.36
C ASP A 3 -10.53 -6.70 13.22
N LYS A 4 -11.33 -5.66 13.49
CA LYS A 4 -11.67 -4.61 12.51
C LYS A 4 -10.43 -3.87 12.00
N ARG A 5 -9.41 -3.70 12.86
CA ARG A 5 -8.15 -3.03 12.48
C ARG A 5 -7.28 -3.93 11.61
N ASN A 6 -7.24 -5.23 11.90
CA ASN A 6 -6.52 -6.23 11.11
C ASN A 6 -7.16 -6.39 9.72
N ILE A 7 -8.49 -6.45 9.64
CA ILE A 7 -9.22 -6.49 8.36
C ILE A 7 -8.93 -5.24 7.52
N GLN A 8 -8.89 -4.06 8.14
CA GLN A 8 -8.56 -2.82 7.44
C GLN A 8 -7.11 -2.79 6.95
N ASP A 9 -6.16 -3.29 7.74
CA ASP A 9 -4.75 -3.42 7.34
C ASP A 9 -4.58 -4.38 6.16
N GLN A 10 -5.27 -5.52 6.19
CA GLN A 10 -5.31 -6.47 5.07
C GLN A 10 -5.85 -5.81 3.79
N LYS A 11 -6.93 -5.03 3.88
CA LYS A 11 -7.45 -4.26 2.73
C LYS A 11 -6.41 -3.27 2.18
N ARG A 12 -5.61 -2.63 3.04
CA ARG A 12 -4.52 -1.74 2.60
C ARG A 12 -3.40 -2.50 1.91
N ARG A 13 -3.06 -3.72 2.37
CA ARG A 13 -2.05 -4.57 1.71
C ARG A 13 -2.46 -4.92 0.29
N LEU A 14 -3.68 -5.41 0.10
CA LEU A 14 -4.24 -5.72 -1.23
C LEU A 14 -4.24 -4.49 -2.16
N LEU A 15 -4.59 -3.32 -1.60
CA LEU A 15 -4.58 -2.08 -2.36
C LEU A 15 -3.15 -1.61 -2.69
N GLY A 16 -2.20 -1.82 -1.78
CA GLY A 16 -0.79 -1.52 -1.97
C GLY A 16 -0.20 -2.35 -3.11
N GLU A 17 -0.43 -3.66 -3.12
CA GLU A 17 -0.01 -4.57 -4.18
C GLU A 17 -0.61 -4.17 -5.54
N LYS A 18 -1.92 -3.87 -5.58
CA LYS A 18 -2.60 -3.45 -6.82
C LYS A 18 -1.99 -2.19 -7.47
N TYR A 19 -1.55 -1.23 -6.67
CA TYR A 19 -1.05 0.06 -7.15
C TYR A 19 0.46 0.24 -7.01
N GLU A 20 1.19 -0.82 -6.64
CA GLU A 20 2.62 -0.77 -6.37
C GLU A 20 3.42 -0.18 -7.53
N LEU A 21 3.28 -0.79 -8.71
CA LEU A 21 4.01 -0.42 -9.90
C LEU A 21 3.72 1.03 -10.30
N ARG A 22 2.44 1.42 -10.33
CA ARG A 22 2.01 2.78 -10.68
C ARG A 22 2.61 3.81 -9.73
N ARG A 23 2.59 3.55 -8.42
CA ARG A 23 3.17 4.48 -7.42
C ARG A 23 4.69 4.57 -7.55
N LYS A 24 5.39 3.45 -7.79
CA LYS A 24 6.85 3.46 -7.99
C LYS A 24 7.22 4.29 -9.22
N LEU A 25 6.54 4.06 -10.35
CA LEU A 25 6.77 4.80 -11.59
C LEU A 25 6.51 6.30 -11.42
N TYR A 26 5.34 6.71 -10.93
CA TYR A 26 5.02 8.13 -10.79
C TYR A 26 5.94 8.84 -9.81
N LYS A 27 6.36 8.16 -8.73
CA LYS A 27 7.36 8.71 -7.80
C LYS A 27 8.73 8.87 -8.45
N ALA A 28 9.16 7.93 -9.28
CA ALA A 28 10.42 8.03 -10.00
C ALA A 28 10.41 9.23 -10.94
N PHE A 29 9.41 9.33 -11.82
CA PHE A 29 9.25 10.46 -12.74
C PHE A 29 9.09 11.82 -12.04
N SER A 30 8.46 11.85 -10.87
CA SER A 30 8.32 13.10 -10.10
C SER A 30 9.63 13.57 -9.45
N LYS A 31 10.60 12.67 -9.25
CA LYS A 31 11.88 12.93 -8.59
C LYS A 31 13.03 13.17 -9.58
N ASP A 32 12.90 12.67 -10.80
CA ASP A 32 13.88 12.82 -11.85
C ASP A 32 14.04 14.31 -12.21
N THR A 33 15.25 14.85 -12.03
CA THR A 33 15.57 16.26 -12.29
C THR A 33 15.77 16.56 -13.76
N ASP A 34 16.06 15.54 -14.58
CA ASP A 34 16.40 15.68 -16.00
C ASP A 34 15.14 15.89 -16.85
N LEU A 35 13.98 15.51 -16.32
CA LEU A 35 12.69 15.68 -16.98
C LEU A 35 12.17 17.12 -16.89
N PRO A 36 11.50 17.63 -17.94
CA PRO A 36 10.83 18.92 -17.91
C PRO A 36 9.81 19.03 -16.76
N ASN A 37 9.65 20.24 -16.21
CA ASN A 37 8.80 20.46 -15.05
C ASN A 37 7.33 20.06 -15.28
N ASP A 38 6.82 20.29 -16.49
CA ASP A 38 5.43 19.96 -16.86
C ASP A 38 5.15 18.44 -16.76
N VAL A 39 6.13 17.63 -17.18
CA VAL A 39 6.05 16.17 -17.09
C VAL A 39 6.05 15.73 -15.63
N ARG A 40 6.94 16.31 -14.80
CA ARG A 40 6.99 16.02 -13.37
C ARG A 40 5.69 16.38 -12.67
N GLU A 41 5.12 17.54 -12.98
CA GLU A 41 3.87 18.00 -12.37
C GLU A 41 2.69 17.10 -12.76
N LYS A 42 2.62 16.70 -14.03
CA LYS A 42 1.61 15.72 -14.49
C LYS A 42 1.72 14.39 -13.72
N HIS A 43 2.92 13.92 -13.41
CA HIS A 43 3.12 12.71 -12.62
C HIS A 43 2.79 12.90 -11.13
N ARG A 44 2.99 14.10 -10.58
CA ARG A 44 2.56 14.44 -9.21
C ARG A 44 1.04 14.46 -9.09
N CYS A 45 0.32 15.06 -10.05
CA CYS A 45 -1.15 15.01 -10.10
C CYS A 45 -1.64 13.55 -10.12
N LYS A 46 -1.10 12.74 -11.05
CA LYS A 46 -1.43 11.30 -11.15
C LYS A 46 -1.12 10.52 -9.86
N LEU A 47 -0.08 10.90 -9.11
CA LEU A 47 0.26 10.29 -7.83
C LEU A 47 -0.74 10.68 -6.72
N ALA A 48 -1.26 11.91 -6.77
CA ALA A 48 -2.28 12.42 -5.86
C ALA A 48 -3.66 11.80 -6.10
N ASP A 49 -4.00 11.50 -7.36
CA ASP A 49 -5.25 10.83 -7.75
C ASP A 49 -5.36 9.40 -7.22
N LEU A 50 -4.23 8.76 -6.90
CA LEU A 50 -4.21 7.40 -6.37
C LEU A 50 -4.75 7.35 -4.92
N PRO A 51 -5.49 6.29 -4.54
CA PRO A 51 -6.03 6.17 -3.20
C PRO A 51 -4.95 6.26 -2.12
N ARG A 52 -5.11 7.14 -1.13
CA ARG A 52 -4.12 7.35 -0.05
C ARG A 52 -3.76 6.07 0.71
N ASN A 53 -4.74 5.16 0.87
CA ASN A 53 -4.57 3.88 1.55
C ASN A 53 -3.71 2.87 0.78
N SER A 54 -3.43 3.11 -0.52
CA SER A 54 -2.53 2.29 -1.34
C SER A 54 -1.05 2.57 -1.06
N SER A 55 -0.74 3.57 -0.24
CA SER A 55 0.65 3.85 0.13
C SER A 55 1.15 2.82 1.13
N PHE A 56 2.29 2.17 0.83
CA PHE A 56 2.96 1.24 1.75
C PHE A 56 3.27 1.85 3.12
N THR A 57 3.47 3.17 3.20
CA THR A 57 3.66 3.89 4.46
C THR A 57 2.46 3.82 5.42
N ARG A 58 1.28 3.39 4.94
CA ARG A 58 0.05 3.22 5.72
C ARG A 58 -0.19 1.78 6.16
N VAL A 59 0.59 0.82 5.66
CA VAL A 59 0.52 -0.58 6.05
C VAL A 59 1.35 -0.75 7.32
N THR A 60 0.80 -1.42 8.32
CA THR A 60 1.46 -1.68 9.61
C THR A 60 1.62 -3.18 9.82
N ASN A 61 2.77 -3.62 10.33
CA ASN A 61 2.95 -5.03 10.67
C ASN A 61 2.25 -5.32 12.00
N ARG A 62 1.03 -5.85 11.90
CA ARG A 62 0.21 -6.29 13.04
C ARG A 62 0.24 -7.80 13.13
N VAL A 63 0.31 -8.30 14.36
CA VAL A 63 0.21 -9.73 14.65
C VAL A 63 -1.22 -10.18 14.38
N LEU A 64 -1.38 -11.21 13.55
CA LEU A 64 -2.63 -11.95 13.43
C LEU A 64 -2.74 -12.83 14.67
N VAL A 65 -3.64 -12.48 15.58
CA VAL A 65 -3.96 -13.37 16.71
C VAL A 65 -4.77 -14.53 16.14
N VAL A 66 -4.08 -15.59 15.78
CA VAL A 66 -4.70 -16.90 15.52
C VAL A 66 -4.94 -17.51 16.90
N SER A 67 -6.20 -17.53 17.35
CA SER A 67 -6.55 -18.29 18.55
C SER A 67 -6.17 -19.75 18.33
N SER A 68 -5.34 -20.29 19.21
CA SER A 68 -4.61 -21.55 19.13
C SER A 68 -5.47 -22.83 18.99
N SER A 69 -6.79 -22.73 18.81
CA SER A 69 -7.71 -23.89 18.83
C SER A 69 -7.76 -24.70 17.52
N GLN A 70 -7.05 -24.28 16.46
CA GLN A 70 -7.06 -25.00 15.17
C GLN A 70 -5.74 -25.73 14.85
N PHE A 71 -4.75 -25.68 15.74
CA PHE A 71 -3.47 -26.38 15.53
C PHE A 71 -3.51 -27.89 15.88
N GLU A 72 -4.61 -28.41 16.44
CA GLU A 72 -4.70 -29.81 16.90
C GLU A 72 -4.99 -30.84 15.79
N ASN A 73 -5.41 -30.45 14.59
CA ASN A 73 -5.78 -31.41 13.54
C ASN A 73 -4.80 -31.39 12.36
N LYS A 74 -3.53 -31.68 12.63
CA LYS A 74 -2.56 -32.09 11.61
C LYS A 74 -1.35 -32.80 12.23
N ILE A 75 -1.59 -34.02 12.73
CA ILE A 75 -0.58 -35.08 12.88
C ILE A 75 -1.04 -36.24 12.00
#